data_AF-A0A7X5UV15-F1
#
_entry.id   AF-A0A7X5UV15-F1
#
_cell.length_a   1.000
_cell.length_b   1.000
_cell.length_c   1.000
_cell.angle_alpha   90.00
_cell.angle_beta   90.00
_cell.angle_gamma   90.00
#
_symmetry.space_group_name_H-M   'P 1'
#
loop_
_entity.id
_entity.type
_entity.pdbx_description
1 polymer ?
#
loop_
_entity_poly.entity_id
_entity_poly.type
_entity_poly.pdbx_seq_one_letter_code
_entity_poly.pdbx_strand_id
1 'polypeptide(L)'
;MSDELQDQRERFRDLVAAWMSAMNNGTERPGEADRITAKTDATVETWTAAGTAEAVLEPLLTDESAHVRCAAAAYLLRQGTADRASEVLEAIAADDELGLAASTADTVLLVWEREQRGP
;
A
#
# COMPACT_ATOMS: atom_id res chain seq x y z
N MET A 1 -3.91 23.35 0.87
CA MET A 1 -2.87 22.33 0.60
C MET A 1 -2.86 21.26 1.67
N SER A 2 -2.85 21.60 2.96
CA SER A 2 -2.97 20.59 4.04
C SER A 2 -4.27 19.78 3.99
N ASP A 3 -5.41 20.44 3.70
CA ASP A 3 -6.72 19.75 3.61
C ASP A 3 -6.76 18.76 2.43
N GLU A 4 -6.22 19.15 1.27
CA GLU A 4 -6.16 18.30 0.07
C GLU A 4 -5.31 17.04 0.29
N LEU A 5 -4.16 17.17 0.98
CA LEU A 5 -3.33 16.01 1.31
C LEU A 5 -4.04 15.09 2.32
N GLN A 6 -4.85 15.65 3.21
CA GLN A 6 -5.62 14.86 4.15
C GLN A 6 -6.75 14.09 3.45
N ASP A 7 -7.47 14.74 2.53
CA ASP A 7 -8.50 14.11 1.71
C ASP A 7 -7.92 12.96 0.86
N GLN A 8 -6.71 13.16 0.31
CA GLN A 8 -6.00 12.13 -0.44
C GLN A 8 -5.63 10.92 0.43
N ARG A 9 -5.18 11.16 1.68
CA ARG A 9 -4.90 10.09 2.65
C ARG A 9 -6.15 9.33 3.05
N GLU A 10 -7.25 10.03 3.32
CA GLU A 10 -8.54 9.40 3.63
C GLU A 10 -9.02 8.54 2.46
N ARG A 11 -8.95 9.07 1.24
CA ARG A 11 -9.26 8.29 0.03
C ARG A 11 -8.39 7.05 -0.13
N PHE A 12 -7.10 7.10 0.23
CA PHE A 12 -6.24 5.93 0.22
C PHE A 12 -6.73 4.87 1.22
N ARG A 13 -7.05 5.29 2.46
CA ARG A 13 -7.60 4.38 3.48
C ARG A 13 -8.89 3.72 3.01
N ASP A 14 -9.79 4.49 2.41
CA ASP A 14 -11.06 3.98 1.88
C ASP A 14 -10.84 2.93 0.79
N LEU A 15 -9.86 3.12 -0.09
CA LEU A 15 -9.52 2.15 -1.13
C LEU A 15 -8.97 0.86 -0.52
N VAL A 16 -8.08 0.95 0.47
CA VAL A 16 -7.54 -0.23 1.17
C VAL A 16 -8.65 -0.95 1.95
N ALA A 17 -9.52 -0.21 2.64
CA ALA A 17 -10.66 -0.79 3.36
C ALA A 17 -11.65 -1.47 2.41
N ALA A 18 -11.94 -0.87 1.26
CA ALA A 18 -12.77 -1.47 0.23
C ALA A 18 -12.14 -2.75 -0.32
N TRP A 19 -10.82 -2.76 -0.58
CA TRP A 19 -10.11 -3.95 -1.02
C TRP A 19 -10.16 -5.07 0.01
N MET A 20 -9.98 -4.76 1.30
CA MET A 20 -10.09 -5.73 2.39
C MET A 20 -11.50 -6.30 2.51
N SER A 21 -12.53 -5.45 2.40
CA SER A 21 -13.91 -5.89 2.35
C SER A 21 -14.13 -6.84 1.17
N ALA A 22 -13.56 -6.52 0.01
CA ALA A 22 -13.68 -7.33 -1.18
C ALA A 22 -13.04 -8.72 -1.05
N MET A 23 -11.85 -8.77 -0.46
CA MET A 23 -11.13 -10.01 -0.19
C MET A 23 -11.82 -10.90 0.85
N ASN A 24 -12.51 -10.31 1.82
CA ASN A 24 -13.12 -11.05 2.94
C ASN A 24 -14.57 -11.49 2.69
N ASN A 25 -15.28 -10.85 1.75
CA ASN A 25 -16.65 -11.20 1.45
C ASN A 25 -16.71 -12.33 0.41
N GLY A 26 -16.87 -13.57 0.88
CA GLY A 26 -16.98 -14.78 0.03
C GLY A 26 -18.19 -14.84 -0.92
N THR A 27 -18.94 -13.75 -1.07
CA THR A 27 -20.11 -13.61 -1.95
C THR A 27 -19.86 -12.70 -3.16
N GLU A 28 -18.63 -12.21 -3.36
CA GLU A 28 -18.38 -11.18 -4.36
C GLU A 28 -18.37 -11.64 -5.81
N ARG A 29 -18.65 -10.64 -6.67
CA ARG A 29 -18.56 -10.76 -8.12
C ARG A 29 -17.08 -10.92 -8.47
N PRO A 30 -16.72 -11.87 -9.35
CA PRO A 30 -15.34 -12.04 -9.79
C PRO A 30 -14.72 -10.70 -10.25
N GLY A 31 -13.55 -10.36 -9.68
CA GLY A 31 -12.73 -9.21 -10.08
C GLY A 31 -13.04 -7.87 -9.40
N GLU A 32 -13.77 -7.83 -8.29
CA GLU A 32 -13.99 -6.59 -7.53
C GLU A 32 -12.69 -6.08 -6.86
N ALA A 33 -11.98 -6.95 -6.13
CA ALA A 33 -10.65 -6.64 -5.58
C ALA A 33 -9.68 -6.14 -6.67
N ASP A 34 -9.65 -6.78 -7.85
CA ASP A 34 -8.80 -6.37 -8.98
C ASP A 34 -9.13 -4.95 -9.47
N ARG A 35 -10.42 -4.59 -9.53
CA ARG A 35 -10.84 -3.23 -9.92
C ARG A 35 -10.42 -2.20 -8.88
N ILE A 36 -10.48 -2.56 -7.59
CA ILE A 36 -10.04 -1.67 -6.51
C ILE A 36 -8.53 -1.47 -6.57
N THR A 37 -7.76 -2.54 -6.83
CA THR A 37 -6.32 -2.45 -7.08
C THR A 37 -6.02 -1.51 -8.25
N ALA A 38 -6.66 -1.72 -9.41
CA ALA A 38 -6.46 -0.88 -10.58
C ALA A 38 -6.83 0.60 -10.33
N LYS A 39 -7.88 0.85 -9.55
CA LYS A 39 -8.28 2.21 -9.14
C LYS A 39 -7.25 2.84 -8.19
N THR A 40 -6.67 2.05 -7.31
CA THR A 40 -5.64 2.49 -6.37
C THR A 40 -4.37 2.84 -7.13
N ASP A 41 -3.93 1.99 -8.06
CA ASP A 41 -2.80 2.24 -8.95
C ASP A 41 -2.98 3.56 -9.72
N ALA A 42 -4.11 3.75 -10.40
CA ALA A 42 -4.37 4.97 -11.16
C ALA A 42 -4.42 6.23 -10.26
N THR A 43 -4.90 6.08 -9.02
CA THR A 43 -4.92 7.18 -8.05
C THR A 43 -3.52 7.56 -7.62
N VAL A 44 -2.67 6.58 -7.28
CA VAL A 44 -1.28 6.82 -6.90
C VAL A 44 -0.47 7.37 -8.09
N GLU A 45 -0.66 6.84 -9.30
CA GLU A 45 -0.03 7.37 -10.52
C GLU A 45 -0.37 8.86 -10.75
N THR A 46 -1.60 9.27 -10.44
CA THR A 46 -2.01 10.68 -10.50
C THR A 46 -1.24 11.53 -9.49
N TRP A 47 -1.06 11.04 -8.26
CA TRP A 47 -0.27 11.74 -7.24
C TRP A 47 1.22 11.78 -7.59
N THR A 48 1.75 10.72 -8.20
CA THR A 48 3.14 10.68 -8.67
C THR A 48 3.36 11.71 -9.77
N ALA A 49 2.44 11.79 -10.75
CA ALA A 49 2.51 12.80 -11.81
C ALA A 49 2.38 14.24 -11.27
N ALA A 50 1.64 14.44 -10.18
CA ALA A 50 1.52 15.72 -9.48
C ALA A 50 2.68 16.02 -8.52
N GLY A 51 3.59 15.07 -8.27
CA GLY A 51 4.68 15.20 -7.30
C GLY A 51 4.23 15.22 -5.84
N THR A 52 3.05 14.69 -5.53
CA THR A 52 2.48 14.68 -4.17
C THR A 52 2.44 13.29 -3.53
N ALA A 53 2.74 12.22 -4.26
CA ALA A 53 2.61 10.85 -3.78
C ALA A 53 3.34 10.58 -2.46
N GLU A 54 4.61 11.00 -2.33
CA GLU A 54 5.38 10.83 -1.09
C GLU A 54 4.74 11.60 0.08
N ALA A 55 4.34 12.85 -0.13
CA ALA A 55 3.68 13.66 0.90
C ALA A 55 2.32 13.10 1.35
N VAL A 56 1.63 12.35 0.48
CA VAL A 56 0.39 11.64 0.81
C VAL A 56 0.69 10.36 1.56
N LEU A 57 1.60 9.51 1.05
CA LEU A 57 1.79 8.13 1.50
C LEU A 57 2.73 8.01 2.71
N GLU A 58 3.75 8.85 2.85
CA GLU A 58 4.72 8.73 3.97
C GLU A 58 4.04 8.81 5.36
N PRO A 59 3.08 9.72 5.61
CA PRO A 59 2.37 9.75 6.89
C PRO A 59 1.53 8.49 7.18
N LEU A 60 1.20 7.70 6.14
CA LEU A 60 0.43 6.46 6.29
C LEU A 60 1.30 5.26 6.72
N LEU A 61 2.61 5.41 6.74
CA LEU A 61 3.52 4.40 7.28
C LEU A 61 3.34 4.16 8.79
N THR A 62 2.70 5.11 9.48
CA THR A 62 2.34 5.02 10.91
C THR A 62 0.83 4.87 11.13
N ASP A 63 0.09 4.45 10.11
CA ASP A 63 -1.36 4.25 10.21
C ASP A 63 -1.72 3.12 11.19
N GLU A 64 -2.89 3.21 11.83
CA GLU A 64 -3.38 2.19 12.76
C GLU A 64 -3.62 0.85 12.06
N SER A 65 -4.01 0.88 10.78
CA SER A 65 -4.24 -0.32 9.99
C SER A 65 -2.93 -0.86 9.43
N ALA A 66 -2.61 -2.12 9.75
CA ALA A 66 -1.48 -2.83 9.16
C ALA A 66 -1.60 -2.94 7.63
N HIS A 67 -2.82 -3.08 7.10
CA HIS A 67 -3.05 -3.12 5.65
C HIS A 67 -2.76 -1.77 4.99
N VAL A 68 -3.13 -0.65 5.63
CA VAL A 68 -2.82 0.69 5.12
C VAL A 68 -1.31 0.93 5.15
N ARG A 69 -0.63 0.59 6.26
CA ARG A 69 0.82 0.67 6.37
C ARG A 69 1.53 -0.15 5.28
N CYS A 70 1.10 -1.41 5.10
CA CYS A 70 1.65 -2.30 4.09
C CYS A 70 1.46 -1.75 2.67
N ALA A 71 0.26 -1.30 2.32
CA ALA A 71 -0.04 -0.75 0.99
C ALA A 71 0.76 0.53 0.72
N ALA A 72 0.80 1.46 1.68
CA ALA A 72 1.57 2.70 1.54
C ALA A 72 3.06 2.42 1.32
N ALA A 73 3.64 1.51 2.11
CA ALA A 73 5.04 1.11 1.96
C ALA A 73 5.32 0.45 0.60
N ALA A 74 4.43 -0.42 0.12
CA ALA A 74 4.59 -1.05 -1.19
C ALA A 74 4.60 -0.02 -2.34
N TYR A 75 3.72 0.98 -2.30
CA TYR A 75 3.71 2.06 -3.31
C TYR A 75 4.92 2.98 -3.21
N LEU A 76 5.44 3.24 -2.01
CA LEU A 76 6.66 4.05 -1.80
C LEU A 76 7.91 3.31 -2.30
N LEU A 77 8.04 2.01 -2.05
CA LEU A 77 9.13 1.18 -2.59
C LEU A 77 9.15 1.23 -4.12
N ARG A 78 7.99 1.08 -4.76
CA ARG A 78 7.87 1.13 -6.23
C ARG A 78 8.27 2.49 -6.82
N GLN A 79 8.21 3.56 -6.03
CA GLN A 79 8.61 4.92 -6.42
C GLN A 79 10.08 5.22 -6.15
N GLY A 80 10.82 4.30 -5.51
CA GLY A 80 12.23 4.50 -5.15
C GLY A 80 12.44 5.14 -3.78
N THR A 81 11.38 5.37 -2.99
CA THR A 81 11.48 5.86 -1.61
C THR A 81 11.59 4.66 -0.66
N ALA A 82 12.80 4.11 -0.54
CA ALA A 82 12.99 2.77 0.00
C ALA A 82 13.16 2.70 1.53
N ASP A 83 14.05 3.50 2.11
CA ASP A 83 14.59 3.24 3.46
C ASP A 83 13.50 3.03 4.53
N ARG A 84 12.56 3.98 4.65
CA ARG A 84 11.48 3.88 5.65
C ARG A 84 10.38 2.90 5.25
N ALA A 85 10.17 2.69 3.96
CA ALA A 85 9.15 1.78 3.46
C ALA A 85 9.55 0.31 3.66
N SER A 86 10.83 -0.03 3.44
CA SER A 86 11.35 -1.38 3.70
C SER A 86 11.30 -1.72 5.18
N GLU A 87 11.71 -0.81 6.08
CA GLU A 87 11.65 -1.03 7.53
C GLU A 87 10.21 -1.35 8.01
N VAL A 88 9.21 -0.65 7.47
CA VAL A 88 7.81 -0.88 7.81
C VAL A 88 7.33 -2.25 7.30
N LEU A 89 7.73 -2.64 6.09
CA LEU A 89 7.37 -3.93 5.54
C LEU A 89 8.06 -5.07 6.29
N GLU A 90 9.32 -4.90 6.69
CA GLU A 90 10.04 -5.89 7.50
C GLU A 90 9.36 -6.08 8.86
N ALA A 91 8.94 -4.98 9.51
CA ALA A 91 8.20 -5.04 10.76
C ALA A 91 6.83 -5.72 10.61
N ILE A 92 6.11 -5.47 9.50
CA ILE A 92 4.83 -6.13 9.22
C ILE A 92 5.03 -7.62 8.91
N ALA A 93 6.05 -7.97 8.12
CA ALA A 93 6.36 -9.34 7.75
C ALA A 93 6.79 -10.19 8.94
N ALA A 94 7.43 -9.59 9.95
CA ALA A 94 7.87 -10.27 11.17
C ALA A 94 6.73 -10.55 12.18
N ASP A 95 5.53 -9.99 11.97
CA ASP A 95 4.39 -10.13 12.87
C ASP A 95 3.30 -11.02 12.24
N ASP A 96 3.39 -12.32 12.51
CA ASP A 96 2.46 -13.33 12.00
C ASP A 96 0.99 -13.08 12.41
N GLU A 97 0.74 -12.32 13.50
CA GLU A 97 -0.62 -11.99 13.94
C GLU A 97 -1.35 -11.06 12.96
N LEU A 98 -0.61 -10.38 12.07
CA LEU A 98 -1.15 -9.50 11.03
C LEU A 98 -1.62 -10.26 9.78
N GLY A 99 -1.46 -11.58 9.74
CA GLY A 99 -2.04 -12.47 8.73
C GLY A 99 -1.74 -12.05 7.28
N LEU A 100 -2.77 -11.68 6.52
CA LEU A 100 -2.63 -11.29 5.11
C LEU A 100 -1.68 -10.10 4.92
N ALA A 101 -1.60 -9.17 5.87
CA ALA A 101 -0.66 -8.04 5.78
C ALA A 101 0.79 -8.53 5.87
N ALA A 102 1.10 -9.43 6.81
CA ALA A 102 2.43 -10.02 6.96
C ALA A 102 2.87 -10.77 5.70
N SER A 103 2.01 -11.65 5.18
CA SER A 103 2.28 -12.41 3.95
C SER A 103 2.46 -11.52 2.72
N THR A 104 1.68 -10.43 2.64
CA THR A 104 1.81 -9.44 1.56
C THR A 104 3.13 -8.69 1.67
N ALA A 105 3.51 -8.27 2.88
CA ALA A 105 4.75 -7.54 3.12
C ALA A 105 5.98 -8.38 2.76
N ASP A 106 6.00 -9.66 3.17
CA ASP A 106 7.06 -10.62 2.81
C ASP A 106 7.19 -10.77 1.29
N THR A 107 6.06 -10.93 0.59
CA THR A 107 6.04 -11.05 -0.88
C THR A 107 6.60 -9.79 -1.55
N VAL A 108 6.20 -8.59 -1.07
CA VAL A 108 6.67 -7.31 -1.61
C VAL A 108 8.18 -7.16 -1.43
N LEU A 109 8.70 -7.45 -0.24
CA LEU A 109 10.13 -7.40 0.05
C LEU A 109 10.92 -8.36 -0.84
N LEU A 110 10.44 -9.60 -1.01
CA LEU A 110 11.09 -10.60 -1.84
C LEU A 110 11.19 -10.16 -3.31
N VAL A 111 10.12 -9.57 -3.85
CA VAL A 111 10.11 -9.05 -5.22
C VAL A 111 11.07 -7.86 -5.35
N TRP A 112 11.02 -6.91 -4.41
CA TRP A 112 11.88 -5.74 -4.42
C TRP A 112 13.36 -6.10 -4.32
N GLU A 113 13.74 -7.01 -3.41
CA GLU A 113 15.12 -7.51 -3.30
C GLU A 113 15.61 -8.17 -4.58
N ARG A 114 14.74 -8.93 -5.25
CA ARG A 114 15.08 -9.58 -6.52
C ARG A 114 15.32 -8.55 -7.62
N GLU A 115 14.51 -7.49 -7.69
CA GLU A 115 14.67 -6.41 -8.65
C GLU A 115 15.98 -5.63 -8.40
N GLN A 116 16.36 -5.43 -7.14
CA GLN A 116 17.60 -4.75 -6.75
C GLN A 116 18.86 -5.54 -7.12
N ARG A 117 18.80 -6.88 -7.11
CA ARG A 117 19.98 -7.74 -7.37
C ARG A 117 20.32 -7.89 -8.85
N GLY A 118 19.47 -7.41 -9.76
CA GLY A 118 19.63 -7.60 -11.21
C GLY A 118 19.55 -9.07 -11.64
N PRO A 119 19.37 -9.35 -12.95
CA PRO A 119 19.45 -10.71 -13.49
C PRO A 119 20.87 -11.29 -13.44
#